data_AF-A0A6L7VYF8-F1
#
_entry.id   AF-A0A6L7VYF8-F1
#
_cell.length_a   1.000
_cell.length_b   1.000
_cell.length_c   1.000
_cell.angle_alpha   90.00
_cell.angle_beta   90.00
_cell.angle_gamma   90.00
#
_symmetry.space_group_name_H-M   'P 1'
#
loop_
_entity.id
_entity.type
_entity.pdbx_description
1 polymer ?
#
loop_
_entity_poly.entity_id
_entity_poly.type
_entity_poly.pdbx_seq_one_letter_code
_entity_poly.pdbx_strand_id
1 'polypeptide(L)'
;MYLTAHRVYIKKDNICGINAFLHRHEDHDFPEDIQKDISIVDRIPNQNPGTLIAKSVDLLPGGNAVLSFVDIVGKEKIKKKRIQYFLDQMERDIEHHFQESYVPITKFESDIAVKFGVTYGLHGNEIREYKALTEPAMRLFEV
;
A
#
# COMPACT_ATOMS: atom_id res chain seq x y z
N MET A 1 -10.01 4.53 -6.25
CA MET A 1 -9.68 3.23 -5.65
C MET A 1 -8.67 3.39 -4.53
N TYR A 2 -8.70 2.46 -3.59
CA TYR A 2 -7.68 2.32 -2.55
C TYR A 2 -7.36 0.84 -2.36
N LEU A 3 -6.11 0.47 -2.58
CA LEU A 3 -5.57 -0.86 -2.34
C LEU A 3 -4.54 -0.77 -1.23
N THR A 4 -4.66 -1.64 -0.24
CA THR A 4 -3.68 -1.74 0.84
C THR A 4 -3.29 -3.18 1.10
N ALA A 5 -2.03 -3.40 1.46
CA ALA A 5 -1.57 -4.67 1.98
C ALA A 5 -0.69 -4.44 3.21
N HIS A 6 -0.95 -5.25 4.24
CA HIS A 6 -0.28 -5.19 5.52
C HIS A 6 0.36 -6.53 5.82
N ARG A 7 1.64 -6.53 6.18
CA ARG A 7 2.26 -7.67 6.82
C ARG A 7 1.96 -7.58 8.30
N VAL A 8 1.25 -8.57 8.81
CA VAL A 8 0.74 -8.61 10.17
C VAL A 8 1.41 -9.72 10.97
N TYR A 9 1.65 -9.45 12.25
CA TYR A 9 2.26 -10.38 13.20
C TYR A 9 1.41 -10.50 14.46
N ILE A 10 1.14 -11.73 14.88
CA ILE A 10 0.46 -12.04 16.15
C ILE A 10 1.52 -12.52 17.14
N LYS A 11 1.85 -11.67 18.12
CA LYS A 11 2.92 -11.93 19.10
C LYS A 11 2.68 -13.17 19.95
N LYS A 12 1.43 -13.41 20.39
CA LYS A 12 1.09 -14.54 21.27
C LYS A 12 1.37 -15.91 20.63
N ASP A 13 1.16 -16.01 19.31
CA ASP A 13 1.24 -17.26 18.57
C ASP A 13 2.51 -17.34 17.70
N ASN A 14 3.28 -16.24 17.64
CA ASN A 14 4.48 -16.08 16.83
C ASN A 14 4.26 -16.35 15.33
N ILE A 15 3.13 -15.89 14.78
CA ILE A 15 2.75 -16.10 13.37
C ILE A 15 2.73 -14.79 12.59
N CYS A 16 3.19 -14.84 11.34
CA CYS A 16 3.10 -13.75 10.37
C CYS A 16 2.13 -14.12 9.24
N GLY A 17 1.50 -13.12 8.64
CA GLY A 17 0.72 -13.26 7.41
C GLY A 17 0.53 -11.92 6.72
N ILE A 18 -0.15 -11.93 5.58
CA ILE A 18 -0.47 -10.73 4.81
C ILE A 18 -1.98 -10.56 4.70
N ASN A 19 -2.43 -9.36 5.02
CA ASN A 19 -3.82 -8.95 4.82
C ASN A 19 -3.87 -7.85 3.79
N ALA A 20 -4.60 -8.08 2.69
CA ALA A 20 -4.77 -7.13 1.61
C ALA A 20 -6.26 -6.83 1.35
N PHE A 21 -6.55 -5.58 1.00
CA PHE A 21 -7.91 -5.07 0.82
C PHE A 21 -7.95 -4.10 -0.36
N LEU A 22 -8.92 -4.29 -1.25
CA LEU A 22 -9.19 -3.41 -2.38
C LEU A 22 -10.55 -2.75 -2.19
N HIS A 23 -10.55 -1.42 -2.18
CA HIS A 23 -11.74 -0.60 -2.05
C HIS A 23 -11.97 0.23 -3.32
N ARG A 24 -13.24 0.35 -3.67
CA ARG A 24 -13.75 1.20 -4.74
C ARG A 24 -14.15 2.56 -4.19
N HIS A 25 -13.90 3.59 -4.99
CA HIS A 25 -14.26 4.98 -4.76
C HIS A 25 -14.86 5.55 -6.03
N GLU A 26 -15.57 6.65 -5.90
CA GLU A 26 -16.11 7.40 -7.02
C GLU A 26 -15.09 8.43 -7.52
N ASP A 27 -15.22 8.88 -8.77
CA ASP A 27 -14.27 9.85 -9.38
C ASP A 27 -14.19 11.17 -8.57
N HIS A 28 -15.28 11.56 -7.89
CA HIS A 28 -15.34 12.78 -7.07
C HIS A 28 -14.61 12.69 -5.73
N ASP A 29 -14.17 11.49 -5.31
CA ASP A 29 -13.37 11.31 -4.09
C ASP A 29 -11.92 11.79 -4.27
N PHE A 30 -11.48 11.96 -5.53
CA PHE A 30 -10.12 12.31 -5.89
C PHE A 30 -9.99 13.74 -6.42
N PRO A 31 -8.86 14.42 -6.15
CA PRO A 31 -8.54 15.67 -6.82
C PRO A 31 -8.32 15.44 -8.32
N GLU A 32 -8.41 16.52 -9.09
CA GLU A 32 -8.05 16.52 -10.51
C GLU A 32 -6.60 16.08 -10.73
N ASP A 33 -5.71 16.40 -9.80
CA ASP A 33 -4.30 16.02 -9.82
C ASP A 33 -3.88 15.53 -8.43
N ILE A 34 -3.66 14.22 -8.31
CA ILE A 34 -3.27 13.57 -7.05
C ILE A 34 -1.95 14.11 -6.52
N GLN A 35 -1.02 14.49 -7.40
CA GLN A 35 0.29 15.00 -7.00
C GLN A 35 0.20 16.36 -6.27
N LYS A 36 -0.90 17.10 -6.45
CA LYS A 36 -1.14 18.40 -5.80
C LYS A 36 -1.78 18.28 -4.42
N ASP A 37 -2.33 17.11 -4.06
CA ASP A 37 -2.91 16.83 -2.74
C ASP A 37 -2.14 15.70 -2.07
N ILE A 38 -0.99 16.02 -1.49
CA ILE A 38 -0.14 15.03 -0.80
C ILE A 38 -0.85 14.35 0.39
N SER A 39 -1.92 14.95 0.91
CA SER A 39 -2.68 14.38 2.03
C SER A 39 -3.54 13.19 1.61
N ILE A 40 -3.74 12.96 0.31
CA ILE A 40 -4.65 11.93 -0.21
C ILE A 40 -4.30 10.52 0.29
N VAL A 41 -3.01 10.22 0.48
CA VAL A 41 -2.53 8.91 0.97
C VAL A 41 -2.84 8.67 2.45
N ASP A 42 -3.16 9.72 3.21
CA ASP A 42 -3.62 9.62 4.60
C ASP A 42 -5.13 9.83 4.71
N ARG A 43 -5.70 10.73 3.91
CA ARG A 43 -7.13 11.06 3.92
C ARG A 43 -7.98 9.89 3.45
N ILE A 44 -7.64 9.26 2.33
CA ILE A 44 -8.43 8.15 1.78
C ILE A 44 -8.48 6.97 2.74
N PRO A 45 -7.35 6.42 3.25
CA PRO A 45 -7.42 5.31 4.20
C PRO A 45 -8.19 5.61 5.48
N ASN A 46 -8.05 6.83 6.03
CA ASN A 46 -8.53 7.14 7.38
C ASN A 46 -9.94 7.73 7.44
N GLN A 47 -10.37 8.46 6.41
CA GLN A 47 -11.64 9.21 6.43
C GLN A 47 -12.69 8.65 5.49
N ASN A 48 -12.27 8.13 4.33
CA ASN A 48 -13.15 7.54 3.35
C ASN A 48 -12.46 6.35 2.69
N PRO A 49 -12.39 5.18 3.35
CA PRO A 49 -11.74 4.00 2.78
C PRO A 49 -12.46 3.47 1.54
N GLY A 50 -13.71 3.89 1.28
CA GLY A 50 -14.51 3.45 0.13
C GLY A 50 -15.24 2.13 0.36
N THR A 51 -15.81 1.57 -0.69
CA THR A 51 -16.54 0.28 -0.64
C THR A 51 -15.56 -0.87 -0.85
N LEU A 52 -15.44 -1.77 0.12
CA LEU A 52 -14.60 -2.97 -0.03
C LEU A 52 -15.14 -3.89 -1.13
N ILE A 53 -14.33 -4.18 -2.14
CA ILE A 53 -14.71 -5.03 -3.28
C ILE A 53 -13.92 -6.34 -3.37
N ALA A 54 -12.71 -6.40 -2.80
CA ALA A 54 -11.94 -7.63 -2.70
C ALA A 54 -11.05 -7.63 -1.46
N LYS A 55 -10.75 -8.81 -0.93
CA LYS A 55 -9.84 -8.98 0.20
C LYS A 55 -9.12 -10.33 0.17
N SER A 56 -7.93 -10.36 0.74
CA SER A 56 -7.18 -11.58 1.08
C SER A 56 -6.71 -11.43 2.53
N VAL A 57 -7.01 -12.39 3.39
CA VAL A 57 -6.71 -12.31 4.82
C VAL A 57 -6.05 -13.60 5.27
N ASP A 58 -4.75 -13.55 5.53
CA ASP A 58 -4.03 -14.68 6.10
C ASP A 58 -4.29 -14.79 7.62
N LEU A 59 -4.31 -13.65 8.31
CA LEU A 59 -4.49 -13.59 9.76
C LEU A 59 -5.69 -12.72 10.12
N LEU A 60 -6.67 -13.31 10.81
CA LEU A 60 -7.85 -12.59 11.27
C LEU A 60 -7.46 -11.41 12.18
N PRO A 61 -8.22 -10.31 12.14
CA PRO A 61 -7.99 -9.16 13.00
C PRO A 61 -8.24 -9.49 14.49
N GLY A 62 -7.51 -8.84 15.39
CA GLY A 62 -7.66 -9.00 16.84
C GLY A 62 -6.32 -9.17 17.58
N GLY A 63 -5.50 -8.12 17.62
CA GLY A 63 -4.18 -8.13 18.28
C GLY A 63 -3.00 -8.24 17.32
N ASN A 64 -3.20 -7.93 16.04
CA ASN A 64 -2.17 -7.95 15.01
C ASN A 64 -1.31 -6.68 15.12
N ALA A 65 0.01 -6.85 15.16
CA ALA A 65 0.95 -5.76 14.93
C ALA A 65 1.25 -5.67 13.43
N VAL A 66 1.12 -4.48 12.85
CA VAL A 66 1.53 -4.23 11.45
C VAL A 66 3.04 -4.03 11.43
N LEU A 67 3.75 -4.89 10.70
CA LEU A 67 5.20 -4.86 10.55
C LEU A 67 5.64 -3.98 9.38
N SER A 68 4.89 -4.04 8.29
CA SER A 68 5.12 -3.30 7.06
C SER A 68 3.78 -3.13 6.33
N PHE A 69 3.66 -2.08 5.53
CA PHE A 69 2.45 -1.78 4.77
C PHE A 69 2.75 -1.10 3.45
N VAL A 70 1.88 -1.31 2.46
CA VAL A 70 1.81 -0.53 1.24
C VAL A 70 0.37 -0.06 1.03
N ASP A 71 0.21 1.24 0.82
CA ASP A 71 -1.04 1.88 0.46
C ASP A 71 -0.92 2.42 -0.96
N ILE A 72 -1.89 2.10 -1.80
CA ILE A 72 -1.97 2.50 -3.20
C ILE A 72 -3.30 3.21 -3.37
N VAL A 73 -3.24 4.53 -3.58
CA VAL A 73 -4.40 5.36 -3.82
C VAL A 73 -4.36 5.81 -5.27
N GLY A 74 -5.44 5.61 -6.02
CA GLY A 74 -5.48 5.99 -7.43
C GLY A 74 -6.88 6.26 -7.91
N LYS A 75 -7.00 7.00 -9.01
CA LYS A 75 -8.31 7.27 -9.63
C LYS A 75 -8.99 5.96 -10.07
N GLU A 76 -10.32 5.93 -10.10
CA GLU A 76 -11.09 4.69 -10.34
C GLU A 76 -10.69 3.97 -11.63
N LYS A 77 -10.45 4.74 -12.70
CA LYS A 77 -10.12 4.23 -14.04
C LYS A 77 -8.66 3.83 -14.24
N ILE A 78 -7.85 3.81 -13.17
CA ILE A 78 -6.44 3.46 -13.28
C ILE A 78 -6.29 1.99 -13.67
N LYS A 79 -5.51 1.72 -14.72
CA LYS A 79 -5.32 0.35 -15.22
C LYS A 79 -4.31 -0.41 -14.36
N LYS A 80 -4.52 -1.72 -14.16
CA LYS A 80 -3.57 -2.61 -13.46
C LYS A 80 -2.11 -2.44 -13.94
N LYS A 81 -1.89 -2.35 -15.26
CA LYS A 81 -0.55 -2.12 -15.85
C LYS A 81 0.10 -0.81 -15.40
N ARG A 82 -0.69 0.24 -15.20
CA ARG A 82 -0.22 1.54 -14.74
C ARG A 82 0.19 1.49 -13.27
N ILE A 83 -0.61 0.81 -12.44
CA ILE A 83 -0.26 0.55 -11.04
C ILE A 83 1.06 -0.24 -10.98
N GLN A 84 1.17 -1.34 -11.72
CA GLN A 84 2.39 -2.16 -11.76
C GLN A 84 3.62 -1.34 -12.14
N TYR A 85 3.53 -0.56 -13.23
CA TYR A 85 4.63 0.31 -13.63
C TYR A 85 5.08 1.25 -12.51
N PHE A 86 4.13 1.83 -11.78
CA PHE A 86 4.43 2.76 -10.69
C PHE A 86 5.04 2.04 -9.48
N LEU A 87 4.58 0.83 -9.18
CA LEU A 87 5.17 -0.02 -8.15
C LEU A 87 6.62 -0.41 -8.50
N ASP A 88 6.91 -0.70 -9.77
CA ASP A 88 8.27 -1.01 -10.24
C ASP A 88 9.20 0.21 -10.15
N GLN A 89 8.68 1.43 -10.33
CA GLN A 89 9.46 2.66 -10.12
C GLN A 89 9.81 2.85 -8.65
N MET A 90 8.82 2.67 -7.77
CA MET A 90 9.05 2.78 -6.33
C MET A 90 10.01 1.70 -5.83
N GLU A 91 9.96 0.50 -6.41
CA GLU A 91 10.94 -0.56 -6.14
C GLU A 91 12.38 -0.08 -6.42
N ARG A 92 12.62 0.50 -7.59
CA ARG A 92 13.93 1.07 -7.97
C ARG A 92 14.35 2.21 -7.04
N ASP A 93 13.41 3.05 -6.61
CA ASP A 93 13.71 4.14 -5.67
C ASP A 93 14.16 3.58 -4.32
N ILE A 94 13.50 2.52 -3.82
CA ILE A 94 13.89 1.80 -2.61
C ILE A 94 15.28 1.17 -2.78
N GLU A 95 15.58 0.55 -3.92
CA GLU A 95 16.89 -0.09 -4.16
C GLU A 95 18.04 0.92 -4.25
N HIS A 96 17.81 2.13 -4.79
CA HIS A 96 18.87 3.10 -5.08
C HIS A 96 19.08 4.19 -4.03
N HIS A 97 18.06 4.57 -3.26
CA HIS A 97 18.11 5.79 -2.43
C HIS A 97 18.01 5.56 -0.92
N PHE A 98 17.92 4.30 -0.46
CA PHE A 98 17.59 4.01 0.94
C PHE A 98 18.78 4.09 1.93
N GLN A 99 19.80 4.90 1.65
CA GLN A 99 20.90 5.11 2.61
C GLN A 99 20.53 6.10 3.73
N GLU A 100 19.35 6.72 3.71
CA GLU A 100 18.93 7.71 4.72
C GLU A 100 17.47 7.49 5.16
N SER A 101 17.28 6.79 6.29
CA SER A 101 16.26 6.90 7.35
C SER A 101 14.79 7.35 7.15
N TYR A 102 14.26 7.59 5.95
CA TYR A 102 12.93 8.20 5.78
C TYR A 102 11.84 7.19 5.37
N VAL A 103 11.36 6.40 6.33
CA VAL A 103 10.06 5.72 6.22
C VAL A 103 8.98 6.51 6.98
N PRO A 104 7.73 6.56 6.48
CA PRO A 104 7.26 5.95 5.23
C PRO A 104 7.72 6.72 3.99
N ILE A 105 8.04 5.99 2.92
CA ILE A 105 8.31 6.55 1.60
C ILE A 105 6.98 6.78 0.91
N THR A 106 6.80 7.94 0.29
CA THR A 106 5.61 8.23 -0.52
C THR A 106 6.02 8.72 -1.90
N LYS A 107 5.42 8.12 -2.94
CA LYS A 107 5.60 8.52 -4.34
C LYS A 107 4.25 8.97 -4.91
N PHE A 108 4.26 10.03 -5.71
CA PHE A 108 3.07 10.61 -6.31
C PHE A 108 3.24 10.78 -7.82
N GLU A 109 2.14 10.58 -8.55
CA GLU A 109 1.91 11.01 -9.93
C GLU A 109 0.44 11.48 -10.04
N SER A 110 0.07 12.09 -11.18
CA SER A 110 -1.22 12.77 -11.35
C SER A 110 -2.48 11.91 -11.10
N ASP A 111 -2.36 10.59 -11.24
CA ASP A 111 -3.43 9.60 -11.16
C ASP A 111 -3.25 8.55 -10.05
N ILE A 112 -2.10 8.55 -9.37
CA ILE A 112 -1.73 7.53 -8.38
C ILE A 112 -0.77 8.07 -7.33
N ALA A 113 -0.93 7.61 -6.10
CA ALA A 113 0.02 7.77 -5.03
C ALA A 113 0.25 6.43 -4.34
N VAL A 114 1.50 6.16 -3.95
CA VAL A 114 1.87 4.96 -3.20
C VAL A 114 2.67 5.35 -1.98
N LYS A 115 2.27 4.82 -0.83
CA LYS A 115 2.95 5.00 0.46
C LYS A 115 3.40 3.63 0.95
N PHE A 116 4.66 3.51 1.33
CA PHE A 116 5.24 2.28 1.87
C PHE A 116 5.93 2.60 3.19
N GLY A 117 5.66 1.78 4.21
CA GLY A 117 6.29 1.92 5.51
C GLY A 117 6.67 0.57 6.11
N VAL A 118 7.73 0.60 6.91
CA VAL A 118 8.20 -0.53 7.71
C VAL A 118 8.40 -0.08 9.16
N THR A 119 8.24 -1.00 10.10
CA THR A 119 8.62 -0.77 11.50
C THR A 119 10.14 -0.70 11.65
N TYR A 120 10.62 0.06 12.64
CA TYR A 120 12.04 0.35 12.85
C TYR A 120 12.94 -0.91 12.93
N GLY A 121 12.40 -2.04 13.45
CA GLY A 121 13.13 -3.30 13.55
C GLY A 121 13.37 -4.02 12.21
N LEU A 122 12.81 -3.53 11.11
CA LEU A 122 12.95 -4.11 9.77
C LEU A 122 13.82 -3.28 8.83
N HIS A 123 14.52 -2.27 9.36
CA HIS A 123 15.46 -1.48 8.57
C HIS A 123 16.53 -2.36 7.92
N GLY A 124 16.82 -2.12 6.64
CA GLY A 124 17.70 -2.92 5.80
C GLY A 124 17.02 -4.11 5.11
N ASN A 125 15.72 -4.33 5.32
CA ASN A 125 14.92 -5.35 4.63
C ASN A 125 13.79 -4.76 3.77
N GLU A 126 13.80 -3.45 3.52
CA GLU A 126 12.72 -2.69 2.88
C GLU A 126 12.28 -3.28 1.55
N ILE A 127 13.23 -3.61 0.67
CA ILE A 127 12.94 -4.19 -0.65
C ILE A 127 12.22 -5.53 -0.54
N ARG A 128 12.61 -6.35 0.45
CA ARG A 128 11.99 -7.65 0.71
C ARG A 128 10.57 -7.46 1.23
N GLU A 129 10.38 -6.53 2.16
CA GLU A 129 9.06 -6.20 2.70
C GLU A 129 8.13 -5.63 1.62
N TYR A 130 8.64 -4.72 0.79
CA TYR A 130 7.89 -4.13 -0.31
C TYR A 130 7.41 -5.18 -1.31
N LYS A 131 8.31 -6.05 -1.79
CA LYS A 131 7.98 -7.15 -2.71
C LYS A 131 6.98 -8.12 -2.13
N ALA A 132 7.13 -8.45 -0.83
CA ALA A 132 6.21 -9.34 -0.14
C ALA A 132 4.78 -8.80 -0.12
N LEU A 133 4.60 -7.48 -0.12
CA LEU A 133 3.28 -6.83 -0.06
C LEU A 133 2.66 -6.57 -1.42
N THR A 134 3.44 -6.15 -2.41
CA THR A 134 2.93 -5.73 -3.72
C THR A 134 2.34 -6.89 -4.52
N GLU A 135 2.96 -8.08 -4.49
CA GLU A 135 2.46 -9.25 -5.22
C GLU A 135 1.07 -9.71 -4.71
N PRO A 136 0.85 -9.94 -3.40
CA PRO A 136 -0.49 -10.22 -2.87
C PRO A 136 -1.51 -9.12 -3.15
N ALA A 137 -1.10 -7.84 -3.06
CA ALA A 137 -2.00 -6.72 -3.34
C ALA A 137 -2.49 -6.75 -4.80
N MET A 138 -1.59 -7.00 -5.75
CA MET A 138 -1.91 -7.00 -7.18
C MET A 138 -2.78 -8.19 -7.63
N ARG A 139 -2.80 -9.28 -6.86
CA ARG A 139 -3.72 -10.41 -7.10
C ARG A 139 -5.19 -10.05 -6.86
N LEU A 140 -5.49 -9.01 -6.08
CA LEU A 140 -6.87 -8.57 -5.86
C LEU A 140 -7.54 -7.97 -7.11
N PHE A 141 -6.77 -7.64 -8.16
CA PHE A 141 -7.32 -7.20 -9.45
C PHE A 141 -7.71 -8.35 -10.40
N GLU A 142 -7.53 -9.61 -9.98
CA GLU A 142 -7.85 -10.80 -10.79
C GLU A 142 -9.22 -11.41 -10.48
N VAL A 143 -9.96 -10.78 -9.56
CA VAL A 143 -11.24 -11.25 -9.01
C VAL A 143 -12.43 -10.66 -9.78
#